data_AF-A0A0F8XZB2-F1
#
_entry.id   AF-A0A0F8XZB2-F1
#
_cell.length_a   1.000
_cell.length_b   1.000
_cell.length_c   1.000
_cell.angle_alpha   90.00
_cell.angle_beta   90.00
_cell.angle_gamma   90.00
#
_symmetry.space_group_name_H-M   'P 1'
#
loop_
_entity.id
_entity.type
_entity.pdbx_description
1 polymer ?
#
loop_
_entity_poly.entity_id
_entity_poly.type
_entity_poly.pdbx_seq_one_letter_code
_entity_poly.pdbx_strand_id
1 'polypeptide(L)'
;TIDGVPLLALGVFLAGLVGLLCGGFASLAAHRLARDQPIIGAGSRYYHFGVSAAGGTYDGQQKDSSWNSGFTAATRRGKGEWTAELAIPLAKIGGGKAKRWVANFNRNRRTTGSWQEFAWSPTLSGNSHVPARFGTLVFGPPPAKAPVAAGDAAVQFFPASGAEGVVSFDLSALQAGTKVHRADLVIFRKQAITGFDDGAMTDVAVYPLSAPFKAGQKVAPKGKPLGLRGPWFDRLDATEAVRASLAGRKAGDGASGRLALLIKTCPAINLQATCLDVAYEGKAGKVPRQVTGVKAVHRSGQTFITWREIDELVGTDEITWGRLRTILGGIDRNRRVRYCVYRSDRPITAANLHAAELIARVRPLSGWNVNGRNVDKPVDHALANQYVLD
;
A
#
# COMPACT_ATOMS: atom_id res chain seq x y z
N THR A 1 -22.77 21.70 -34.24
CA THR A 1 -22.56 21.78 -35.70
C THR A 1 -22.12 23.20 -35.96
N ILE A 2 -20.85 23.49 -36.24
CA ILE A 2 -19.87 23.05 -37.25
C ILE A 2 -18.67 22.38 -36.54
N ASP A 3 -18.07 21.23 -36.87
CA ASP A 3 -18.27 20.17 -37.87
C ASP A 3 -17.98 18.82 -37.18
N GLY A 4 -18.97 17.93 -37.16
CA GLY A 4 -18.82 16.62 -36.56
C GLY A 4 -18.06 15.65 -37.45
N VAL A 5 -16.82 15.32 -37.11
CA VAL A 5 -16.17 14.00 -37.32
C VAL A 5 -15.03 13.87 -36.29
N PRO A 6 -14.98 12.84 -35.43
CA PRO A 6 -13.81 12.59 -34.58
C PRO A 6 -12.72 11.92 -35.42
N LEU A 7 -11.63 12.66 -35.67
CA LEU A 7 -10.45 12.12 -36.34
C LEU A 7 -9.74 11.12 -35.42
N LEU A 8 -9.61 9.91 -35.96
CA LEU A 8 -8.85 8.77 -35.49
C LEU A 8 -7.38 8.87 -35.96
N ALA A 9 -6.54 7.99 -35.39
CA ALA A 9 -5.27 7.46 -35.92
C ALA A 9 -3.96 8.19 -35.57
N LEU A 10 -2.77 7.56 -35.52
CA LEU A 10 -2.23 6.20 -35.26
C LEU A 10 -0.71 6.30 -35.63
N GLY A 11 0.18 5.48 -35.04
CA GLY A 11 1.55 5.24 -35.55
C GLY A 11 2.67 5.57 -34.54
N VAL A 12 3.63 4.74 -34.07
CA VAL A 12 4.28 3.42 -34.34
C VAL A 12 5.80 3.67 -34.42
N PHE A 13 6.63 2.93 -33.65
CA PHE A 13 7.87 2.26 -34.11
C PHE A 13 8.43 1.29 -33.05
N LEU A 14 9.13 0.25 -33.52
CA LEU A 14 9.38 -1.08 -32.93
C LEU A 14 10.89 -1.42 -32.85
N ALA A 15 11.19 -2.61 -32.29
CA ALA A 15 12.40 -3.48 -32.39
C ALA A 15 13.42 -3.39 -31.22
N GLY A 16 14.01 -4.47 -30.68
CA GLY A 16 14.04 -5.93 -30.92
C GLY A 16 14.69 -6.64 -29.70
N LEU A 17 14.32 -7.86 -29.26
CA LEU A 17 14.54 -9.25 -29.75
C LEU A 17 15.85 -9.94 -29.23
N VAL A 18 15.67 -11.14 -28.62
CA VAL A 18 16.60 -12.31 -28.44
C VAL A 18 17.76 -12.17 -27.44
N GLY A 19 18.18 -13.14 -26.61
CA GLY A 19 17.85 -14.57 -26.38
C GLY A 19 18.74 -15.10 -25.24
N LEU A 20 18.29 -16.10 -24.48
CA LEU A 20 18.64 -17.53 -24.57
C LEU A 20 19.83 -18.00 -23.67
N LEU A 21 19.50 -19.00 -22.85
CA LEU A 21 20.28 -20.19 -22.44
C LEU A 21 21.29 -20.21 -21.27
N CYS A 22 21.08 -21.30 -20.49
CA CYS A 22 22.03 -22.22 -19.87
C CYS A 22 22.62 -21.92 -18.48
N GLY A 23 22.11 -22.66 -17.49
CA GLY A 23 22.84 -23.80 -16.94
C GLY A 23 23.64 -23.60 -15.63
N GLY A 24 23.36 -24.49 -14.66
CA GLY A 24 24.43 -25.05 -13.82
C GLY A 24 24.50 -24.62 -12.36
N PHE A 25 24.09 -25.54 -11.47
CA PHE A 25 24.67 -25.84 -10.15
C PHE A 25 25.18 -24.70 -9.25
N ALA A 26 24.47 -24.45 -8.13
CA ALA A 26 25.10 -24.19 -6.82
C ALA A 26 24.08 -24.29 -5.67
N SER A 27 23.60 -25.50 -5.36
CA SER A 27 22.97 -25.80 -4.07
C SER A 27 24.06 -26.00 -3.02
N LEU A 28 24.74 -24.94 -2.55
CA LEU A 28 25.63 -25.05 -1.37
C LEU A 28 26.06 -23.68 -0.77
N ALA A 29 25.15 -22.74 -0.46
CA ALA A 29 25.55 -21.53 0.30
C ALA A 29 24.44 -20.76 1.07
N ALA A 30 23.20 -21.25 1.13
CA ALA A 30 22.06 -20.42 1.54
C ALA A 30 22.03 -20.00 3.04
N HIS A 31 22.92 -20.52 3.89
CA HIS A 31 22.90 -20.23 5.34
C HIS A 31 23.99 -19.27 5.84
N ARG A 32 24.89 -18.76 4.98
CA ARG A 32 26.05 -17.94 5.43
C ARG A 32 25.84 -16.42 5.41
N LEU A 33 24.69 -15.89 4.97
CA LEU A 33 24.56 -14.46 4.62
C LEU A 33 23.29 -13.75 5.17
N ALA A 34 22.71 -14.21 6.28
CA ALA A 34 21.68 -13.44 6.99
C ALA A 34 22.34 -12.53 8.04
N ARG A 35 22.00 -11.23 8.02
CA ARG A 35 22.44 -10.23 9.00
C ARG A 35 21.23 -9.46 9.53
N ASP A 36 21.12 -9.34 10.84
CA ASP A 36 20.19 -8.43 11.50
C ASP A 36 20.93 -7.17 11.93
N GLN A 37 20.33 -6.01 11.69
CA GLN A 37 20.96 -4.70 11.82
C GLN A 37 20.09 -3.72 12.62
N PRO A 38 20.11 -3.78 13.96
CA PRO A 38 19.52 -2.73 14.79
C PRO A 38 20.26 -1.41 14.59
N ILE A 39 19.50 -0.34 14.34
CA ILE A 39 20.00 1.03 14.34
C ILE A 39 19.26 1.78 15.43
N ILE A 40 20.00 2.35 16.37
CA ILE A 40 19.45 2.95 17.60
C ILE A 40 20.10 4.32 17.80
N GLY A 41 19.31 5.36 18.08
CA GLY A 41 19.82 6.72 18.22
C GLY A 41 19.03 7.58 19.19
N ALA A 42 19.68 8.65 19.67
CA ALA A 42 19.09 9.72 20.45
C ALA A 42 19.43 11.05 19.77
N GLY A 43 18.42 11.75 19.24
CA GLY A 43 18.63 13.01 18.49
C GLY A 43 19.26 12.78 17.11
N SER A 44 20.28 13.56 16.74
CA SER A 44 20.95 13.52 15.44
C SER A 44 22.05 12.46 15.30
N ARG A 45 22.36 11.73 16.38
CA ARG A 45 23.36 10.64 16.38
C ARG A 45 22.66 9.28 16.44
N TYR A 46 23.07 8.37 15.55
CA TYR A 46 22.61 6.98 15.52
C TYR A 46 23.79 6.02 15.54
N TYR A 47 23.55 4.85 16.08
CA TYR A 47 24.51 3.76 16.22
C TYR A 47 23.95 2.55 15.51
N HIS A 48 24.80 1.89 14.74
CA HIS A 48 24.46 0.73 13.95
C HIS A 48 25.10 -0.49 14.58
N PHE A 49 24.30 -1.51 14.85
CA PHE A 49 24.75 -2.80 15.33
C PHE A 49 24.40 -3.83 14.27
N GLY A 50 25.26 -4.81 14.04
CA GLY A 50 25.06 -5.88 13.08
C GLY A 50 25.41 -7.22 13.69
N VAL A 51 24.54 -8.21 13.51
CA VAL A 51 24.80 -9.59 13.91
C VAL A 51 24.46 -10.52 12.77
N SER A 52 25.40 -11.41 12.43
CA SER A 52 25.19 -12.45 11.43
C SER A 52 24.72 -13.74 12.08
N ALA A 53 24.06 -14.61 11.31
CA ALA A 53 23.71 -15.95 11.78
C ALA A 53 24.91 -16.81 12.22
N ALA A 54 26.14 -16.43 11.87
CA ALA A 54 27.38 -17.09 12.28
C ALA A 54 27.94 -16.58 13.62
N GLY A 55 27.28 -15.62 14.27
CA GLY A 55 27.79 -14.98 15.48
C GLY A 55 28.76 -13.83 15.22
N GLY A 56 29.08 -13.52 13.95
CA GLY A 56 29.88 -12.34 13.62
C GLY A 56 29.14 -11.05 13.97
N THR A 57 29.82 -10.14 14.65
CA THR A 57 29.30 -8.86 15.12
C THR A 57 29.89 -7.68 14.34
N TYR A 58 29.16 -6.58 14.34
CA TYR A 58 29.59 -5.28 13.83
C TYR A 58 28.94 -4.20 14.70
N ASP A 59 29.67 -3.14 14.99
CA ASP A 59 29.12 -1.90 15.46
C ASP A 59 29.78 -0.71 14.78
N GLY A 60 29.04 0.39 14.75
CA GLY A 60 29.52 1.64 14.20
C GLY A 60 28.73 2.81 14.72
N GLN A 61 29.41 3.94 14.87
CA GLN A 61 28.76 5.22 15.08
C GLN A 61 28.47 5.82 13.72
N GLN A 62 27.20 5.88 13.35
CA GLN A 62 26.78 6.22 11.99
C GLN A 62 27.34 5.28 10.92
N LYS A 63 28.36 5.72 10.17
CA LYS A 63 29.12 4.92 9.20
C LYS A 63 30.55 4.61 9.67
N ASP A 64 30.98 5.19 10.79
CA ASP A 64 32.29 4.97 11.36
C ASP A 64 32.35 3.61 12.06
N SER A 65 33.07 2.67 11.44
CA SER A 65 33.30 1.31 11.94
C SER A 65 34.47 1.19 12.90
N SER A 66 35.21 2.27 13.18
CA SER A 66 36.29 2.27 14.19
C SER A 66 35.75 2.40 15.62
N TRP A 67 34.50 2.84 15.75
CA TRP A 67 33.83 2.97 17.03
C TRP A 67 33.42 1.62 17.63
N ASN A 68 33.73 1.42 18.91
CA ASN A 68 33.43 0.21 19.65
C ASN A 68 32.51 0.51 20.84
N SER A 69 31.27 0.03 20.75
CA SER A 69 30.26 0.10 21.80
C SER A 69 30.56 -0.85 22.97
N GLY A 70 31.22 -1.97 22.72
CA GLY A 70 31.35 -3.08 23.66
C GLY A 70 30.06 -3.88 23.84
N PHE A 71 29.15 -3.86 22.87
CA PHE A 71 27.98 -4.74 22.89
C PHE A 71 28.39 -6.21 22.76
N THR A 72 27.59 -7.09 23.35
CA THR A 72 27.75 -8.55 23.20
C THR A 72 26.56 -9.11 22.46
N ALA A 73 26.78 -10.22 21.73
CA ALA A 73 25.72 -10.92 21.03
C ALA A 73 25.92 -12.43 21.12
N ALA A 74 24.81 -13.16 21.15
CA ALA A 74 24.77 -14.61 21.02
C ALA A 74 23.83 -14.99 19.87
N THR A 75 24.17 -16.05 19.14
CA THR A 75 23.32 -16.54 18.04
C THR A 75 23.15 -18.04 18.10
N ARG A 76 21.95 -18.52 17.77
CA ARG A 76 21.65 -19.95 17.66
C ARG A 76 21.05 -20.25 16.30
N ARG A 77 21.56 -21.28 15.62
CA ARG A 77 20.96 -21.80 14.38
C ARG A 77 20.06 -22.99 14.70
N GLY A 78 18.87 -23.00 14.12
CA GLY A 78 17.90 -24.09 14.19
C GLY A 78 17.55 -24.64 12.81
N LYS A 79 16.56 -25.54 12.75
CA LYS A 79 16.08 -26.10 11.47
C LYS A 79 15.22 -25.07 10.75
N GLY A 80 15.79 -24.40 9.76
CA GLY A 80 15.09 -23.37 8.94
C GLY A 80 15.00 -22.00 9.61
N GLU A 81 15.61 -21.81 10.77
CA GLU A 81 15.57 -20.59 11.57
C GLU A 81 16.94 -20.28 12.18
N TRP A 82 17.10 -19.04 12.64
CA TRP A 82 18.17 -18.66 13.53
C TRP A 82 17.67 -17.54 14.44
N THR A 83 18.25 -17.44 15.63
CA THR A 83 17.95 -16.39 16.60
C THR A 83 19.24 -15.63 16.95
N ALA A 84 19.09 -14.34 17.23
CA ALA A 84 20.13 -13.48 17.78
C ALA A 84 19.62 -12.81 19.04
N GLU A 85 20.48 -12.71 20.05
CA GLU A 85 20.25 -11.94 21.26
C GLU A 85 21.42 -10.96 21.43
N LEU A 86 21.13 -9.69 21.70
CA LEU A 86 22.12 -8.62 21.80
C LEU A 86 21.98 -7.90 23.13
N ALA A 87 23.09 -7.68 23.83
CA ALA A 87 23.18 -6.82 25.00
C ALA A 87 23.94 -5.53 24.63
N ILE A 88 23.21 -4.42 24.54
CA ILE A 88 23.73 -3.13 24.09
C ILE A 88 23.93 -2.20 25.30
N PRO A 89 25.16 -1.67 25.54
CA PRO A 89 25.45 -0.83 26.69
C PRO A 89 24.90 0.58 26.48
N LEU A 90 23.64 0.81 26.88
CA LEU A 90 22.94 2.09 26.67
C LEU A 90 23.66 3.30 27.29
N ALA A 91 24.47 3.11 28.33
CA ALA A 91 25.28 4.19 28.92
C ALA A 91 26.29 4.79 27.91
N LYS A 92 26.81 3.98 26.99
CA LYS A 92 27.77 4.39 25.96
C LYS A 92 27.12 4.99 24.71
N ILE A 93 25.80 4.86 24.58
CA ILE A 93 25.03 5.40 23.45
C ILE A 93 23.95 6.35 23.96
N GLY A 94 24.13 7.66 23.78
CA GLY A 94 23.14 8.65 24.24
C GLY A 94 22.96 8.76 25.75
N GLY A 95 23.91 8.27 26.56
CA GLY A 95 23.99 8.51 28.01
C GLY A 95 23.00 7.71 28.88
N GLY A 96 22.32 6.70 28.33
CA GLY A 96 21.53 5.71 29.08
C GLY A 96 20.25 6.19 29.78
N LYS A 97 19.93 7.49 29.72
CA LYS A 97 18.80 8.09 30.47
C LYS A 97 17.61 8.52 29.60
N ALA A 98 17.69 8.34 28.28
CA ALA A 98 16.63 8.78 27.38
C ALA A 98 15.40 7.86 27.48
N LYS A 99 14.23 8.46 27.72
CA LYS A 99 12.93 7.76 27.75
C LYS A 99 12.39 7.42 26.35
N ARG A 100 12.93 8.06 25.31
CA ARG A 100 12.54 7.89 23.91
C ARG A 100 13.75 7.91 23.00
N TRP A 101 13.80 6.98 22.08
CA TRP A 101 14.89 6.79 21.12
C TRP A 101 14.30 6.61 19.73
N VAL A 102 15.06 6.98 18.71
CA VAL A 102 14.73 6.59 17.34
C VAL A 102 15.41 5.25 17.06
N ALA A 103 14.69 4.32 16.43
CA ALA A 103 15.27 3.05 16.05
C ALA A 103 14.69 2.46 14.77
N ASN A 104 15.47 1.60 14.14
CA ASN A 104 15.00 0.67 13.14
C ASN A 104 15.62 -0.71 13.35
N PHE A 105 14.93 -1.74 12.90
CA PHE A 105 15.42 -3.12 12.95
C PHE A 105 15.39 -3.63 11.53
N ASN A 106 16.57 -3.83 10.96
CA ASN A 106 16.71 -4.25 9.58
C ASN A 106 17.16 -5.70 9.50
N ARG A 107 16.77 -6.40 8.45
CA ARG A 107 17.27 -7.74 8.13
C ARG A 107 17.70 -7.76 6.68
N ASN A 108 18.97 -8.10 6.49
CA ASN A 108 19.58 -8.27 5.19
C ASN A 108 19.75 -9.76 4.91
N ARG A 109 19.23 -10.21 3.77
CA ARG A 109 19.29 -11.60 3.32
C ARG A 109 19.79 -11.66 1.89
N ARG A 110 20.89 -12.39 1.68
CA ARG A 110 21.43 -12.70 0.35
C ARG A 110 21.43 -14.20 0.15
N THR A 111 20.31 -14.77 -0.30
CA THR A 111 20.17 -16.23 -0.47
C THR A 111 19.99 -16.72 -1.90
N THR A 112 19.70 -15.83 -2.88
CA THR A 112 19.35 -16.22 -4.26
C THR A 112 19.88 -15.24 -5.32
N GLY A 113 21.11 -14.72 -5.16
CA GLY A 113 21.69 -13.75 -6.09
C GLY A 113 21.15 -12.32 -5.96
N SER A 114 19.89 -12.15 -5.56
CA SER A 114 19.30 -10.86 -5.21
C SER A 114 19.49 -10.49 -3.73
N TRP A 115 19.72 -9.21 -3.49
CA TRP A 115 19.76 -8.60 -2.16
C TRP A 115 18.33 -8.37 -1.67
N GLN A 116 18.01 -8.86 -0.47
CA GLN A 116 16.72 -8.62 0.18
C GLN A 116 16.96 -7.83 1.47
N GLU A 117 16.30 -6.69 1.59
CA GLU A 117 16.34 -5.81 2.75
C GLU A 117 14.93 -5.68 3.33
N PHE A 118 14.81 -5.93 4.63
CA PHE A 118 13.58 -5.78 5.39
C PHE A 118 13.84 -4.79 6.51
N ALA A 119 12.84 -3.96 6.83
CA ALA A 119 12.93 -2.99 7.92
C ALA A 119 11.63 -2.99 8.73
N TRP A 120 11.75 -2.83 10.05
CA TRP A 120 10.59 -2.63 10.93
C TRP A 120 9.83 -1.35 10.57
N SER A 121 10.56 -0.25 10.40
CA SER A 121 10.03 1.01 9.87
C SER A 121 10.47 1.20 8.42
N PRO A 122 9.55 1.31 7.44
CA PRO A 122 9.91 1.42 6.03
C PRO A 122 10.77 2.66 5.74
N THR A 123 11.97 2.44 5.22
CA THR A 123 12.88 3.52 4.77
C THR A 123 12.48 4.07 3.41
N LEU A 124 11.72 3.30 2.62
CA LEU A 124 11.31 3.57 1.23
C LEU A 124 12.52 3.71 0.27
N SER A 125 13.64 3.06 0.63
CA SER A 125 14.88 2.98 -0.13
C SER A 125 15.59 1.66 0.16
N GLY A 126 16.54 1.23 -0.68
CA GLY A 126 17.47 0.13 -0.38
C GLY A 126 18.62 0.56 0.54
N ASN A 127 18.34 1.46 1.49
CA ASN A 127 19.32 2.03 2.41
C ASN A 127 18.71 2.00 3.82
N SER A 128 19.42 1.35 4.75
CA SER A 128 19.06 1.25 6.16
C SER A 128 19.43 2.50 6.96
N HIS A 129 20.34 3.34 6.46
CA HIS A 129 20.85 4.55 7.11
C HIS A 129 19.98 5.79 6.83
N VAL A 130 18.68 5.71 7.14
CA VAL A 130 17.73 6.83 6.94
C VAL A 130 17.06 7.22 8.27
N PRO A 131 17.76 7.92 9.20
CA PRO A 131 17.26 8.20 10.54
C PRO A 131 15.90 8.93 10.58
N ALA A 132 15.63 9.76 9.58
CA ALA A 132 14.35 10.46 9.42
C ALA A 132 13.14 9.53 9.22
N ARG A 133 13.37 8.23 8.97
CA ARG A 133 12.35 7.20 8.77
C ARG A 133 12.27 6.19 9.91
N PHE A 134 13.11 6.33 10.93
CA PHE A 134 13.13 5.39 12.05
C PHE A 134 11.85 5.50 12.87
N GLY A 135 11.43 4.37 13.44
CA GLY A 135 10.37 4.34 14.43
C GLY A 135 10.86 4.91 15.77
N THR A 136 9.96 4.99 16.74
CA THR A 136 10.29 5.45 18.10
C THR A 136 10.26 4.26 19.07
N LEU A 137 11.35 4.04 19.80
CA LEU A 137 11.38 3.20 20.99
C LEU A 137 11.08 4.05 22.21
N VAL A 138 10.11 3.63 23.02
CA VAL A 138 9.75 4.29 24.28
C VAL A 138 10.08 3.33 25.41
N PHE A 139 10.96 3.75 26.33
CA PHE A 139 11.34 2.97 27.50
C PHE A 139 10.33 3.23 28.63
N GLY A 140 9.61 2.20 29.04
CA GLY A 140 8.57 2.27 30.06
C GLY A 140 7.69 1.02 30.05
N PRO A 141 6.64 0.97 30.88
CA PRO A 141 5.62 -0.06 30.74
C PRO A 141 5.10 -0.06 29.29
N PRO A 142 4.86 -1.24 28.70
CA PRO A 142 4.35 -1.32 27.34
C PRO A 142 3.10 -0.44 27.26
N PRO A 143 2.95 0.39 26.22
CA PRO A 143 1.73 1.16 26.06
C PRO A 143 0.56 0.17 26.16
N ALA A 144 -0.45 0.50 26.99
CA ALA A 144 -1.68 -0.29 27.06
C ALA A 144 -2.05 -0.62 25.62
N LYS A 145 -2.06 -1.92 25.29
CA LYS A 145 -2.04 -2.45 23.92
C LYS A 145 -2.84 -1.49 23.06
N ALA A 146 -2.15 -0.65 22.28
CA ALA A 146 -2.84 0.30 21.41
C ALA A 146 -3.85 -0.58 20.67
N PRO A 147 -5.14 -0.25 20.65
CA PRO A 147 -6.10 -1.08 19.96
C PRO A 147 -5.48 -1.28 18.59
N VAL A 148 -5.08 -2.52 18.29
CA VAL A 148 -4.88 -2.96 16.92
C VAL A 148 -6.17 -2.48 16.32
N ALA A 149 -6.13 -1.43 15.48
CA ALA A 149 -7.34 -0.84 14.93
C ALA A 149 -8.12 -2.05 14.48
N ALA A 150 -9.20 -2.36 15.21
CA ALA A 150 -9.85 -3.64 15.07
C ALA A 150 -10.18 -3.63 13.60
N GLY A 151 -9.59 -4.55 12.82
CA GLY A 151 -9.91 -4.63 11.39
C GLY A 151 -11.42 -4.60 11.40
N ASP A 152 -12.00 -3.55 10.79
CA ASP A 152 -13.42 -3.23 10.99
C ASP A 152 -14.16 -4.57 10.93
N ALA A 153 -15.02 -4.90 11.90
CA ALA A 153 -15.72 -6.19 11.89
C ALA A 153 -16.42 -6.47 10.53
N ALA A 154 -16.58 -5.41 9.74
CA ALA A 154 -16.92 -5.38 8.34
C ALA A 154 -16.02 -6.17 7.37
N VAL A 155 -14.73 -6.41 7.63
CA VAL A 155 -13.84 -7.16 6.71
C VAL A 155 -13.04 -8.22 7.45
N GLN A 156 -13.12 -9.45 6.98
CA GLN A 156 -12.39 -10.60 7.51
C GLN A 156 -11.51 -11.21 6.44
N PHE A 157 -10.37 -11.78 6.86
CA PHE A 157 -9.38 -12.37 5.98
C PHE A 157 -9.09 -13.79 6.43
N PHE A 158 -9.06 -14.71 5.48
CA PHE A 158 -8.79 -16.11 5.77
C PHE A 158 -7.72 -16.67 4.83
N PRO A 159 -6.74 -17.42 5.35
CA PRO A 159 -5.81 -18.16 4.51
C PRO A 159 -6.57 -19.25 3.73
N ALA A 160 -6.19 -19.45 2.46
CA ALA A 160 -6.75 -20.48 1.60
C ALA A 160 -5.62 -21.20 0.86
N SER A 161 -5.60 -22.54 0.92
CA SER A 161 -4.55 -23.33 0.30
C SER A 161 -4.58 -23.19 -1.24
N GLY A 162 -3.43 -22.85 -1.83
CA GLY A 162 -3.29 -22.66 -3.28
C GLY A 162 -3.92 -21.36 -3.82
N ALA A 163 -4.14 -20.35 -2.97
CA ALA A 163 -4.66 -19.04 -3.34
C ALA A 163 -3.99 -17.96 -2.48
N GLU A 164 -4.15 -16.67 -2.84
CA GLU A 164 -3.68 -15.56 -2.00
C GLU A 164 -4.47 -15.48 -0.69
N GLY A 165 -5.76 -15.85 -0.73
CA GLY A 165 -6.63 -15.91 0.44
C GLY A 165 -8.10 -15.67 0.08
N VAL A 166 -8.94 -15.60 1.11
CA VAL A 166 -10.34 -15.19 1.01
C VAL A 166 -10.55 -13.90 1.80
N VAL A 167 -11.20 -12.92 1.18
CA VAL A 167 -11.70 -11.72 1.86
C VAL A 167 -13.20 -11.83 2.01
N SER A 168 -13.71 -11.56 3.20
CA SER A 168 -15.14 -11.54 3.48
C SER A 168 -15.60 -10.18 3.99
N PHE A 169 -16.56 -9.59 3.29
CA PHE A 169 -17.18 -8.31 3.61
C PHE A 169 -18.53 -8.52 4.29
N ASP A 170 -18.77 -7.85 5.40
CA ASP A 170 -20.09 -7.68 5.98
C ASP A 170 -20.87 -6.61 5.21
N LEU A 171 -22.06 -6.97 4.75
CA LEU A 171 -23.00 -6.10 4.05
C LEU A 171 -24.20 -5.74 4.95
N SER A 172 -24.08 -5.91 6.27
CA SER A 172 -25.12 -5.55 7.25
C SER A 172 -25.57 -4.10 7.17
N ALA A 173 -24.68 -3.19 6.74
CA ALA A 173 -25.01 -1.78 6.48
C ALA A 173 -25.99 -1.57 5.32
N LEU A 174 -26.16 -2.55 4.43
CA LEU A 174 -27.12 -2.51 3.32
C LEU A 174 -28.42 -3.21 3.75
N GLN A 175 -29.52 -2.46 3.74
CA GLN A 175 -30.84 -2.97 4.10
C GLN A 175 -31.36 -3.99 3.07
N ALA A 176 -32.26 -4.87 3.50
CA ALA A 176 -32.96 -5.77 2.57
C ALA A 176 -33.69 -4.95 1.48
N GLY A 177 -33.61 -5.40 0.23
CA GLY A 177 -34.19 -4.69 -0.91
C GLY A 177 -33.41 -3.44 -1.38
N THR A 178 -32.25 -3.14 -0.78
CA THR A 178 -31.39 -2.02 -1.22
C THR A 178 -31.01 -2.18 -2.69
N LYS A 179 -31.31 -1.16 -3.50
CA LYS A 179 -30.91 -1.12 -4.90
C LYS A 179 -29.43 -0.76 -5.02
N VAL A 180 -28.63 -1.76 -5.36
CA VAL A 180 -27.18 -1.61 -5.61
C VAL A 180 -26.97 -1.26 -7.09
N HIS A 181 -26.32 -0.12 -7.34
CA HIS A 181 -26.00 0.36 -8.69
C HIS A 181 -24.62 -0.08 -9.17
N ARG A 182 -23.63 -0.08 -8.26
CA ARG A 182 -22.24 -0.46 -8.53
C ARG A 182 -21.63 -1.05 -7.26
N ALA A 183 -20.84 -2.11 -7.39
CA ALA A 183 -19.90 -2.49 -6.36
C ALA A 183 -18.52 -2.80 -6.96
N ASP A 184 -17.46 -2.25 -6.35
CA ASP A 184 -16.10 -2.40 -6.82
C ASP A 184 -15.22 -2.97 -5.69
N LEU A 185 -14.55 -4.09 -5.97
CA LEU A 185 -13.43 -4.54 -5.14
C LEU A 185 -12.21 -3.70 -5.49
N VAL A 186 -11.74 -2.89 -4.52
CA VAL A 186 -10.55 -2.04 -4.68
C VAL A 186 -9.32 -2.80 -4.21
N ILE A 187 -8.39 -3.07 -5.11
CA ILE A 187 -7.16 -3.81 -4.80
C ILE A 187 -6.05 -2.84 -4.40
N PHE A 188 -5.39 -3.15 -3.29
CA PHE A 188 -4.16 -2.49 -2.88
C PHE A 188 -3.00 -3.47 -3.01
N ARG A 189 -1.83 -2.99 -3.42
CA ARG A 189 -0.61 -3.79 -3.48
C ARG A 189 0.38 -3.33 -2.41
N LYS A 190 1.13 -4.29 -1.86
CA LYS A 190 2.20 -4.07 -0.87
C LYS A 190 3.41 -3.35 -1.49
N GLN A 191 3.58 -3.51 -2.80
CA GLN A 191 4.63 -2.86 -3.58
C GLN A 191 4.12 -2.56 -5.00
N ALA A 192 4.82 -1.67 -5.70
CA ALA A 192 4.58 -1.47 -7.12
C ALA A 192 4.92 -2.75 -7.89
N ILE A 193 4.13 -3.04 -8.93
CA ILE A 193 4.45 -4.09 -9.90
C ILE A 193 4.90 -3.38 -11.17
N THR A 194 6.10 -3.70 -11.58
CA THR A 194 6.74 -3.18 -12.79
C THR A 194 6.89 -4.30 -13.80
N GLY A 195 7.14 -3.98 -15.07
CA GLY A 195 7.36 -4.99 -16.11
C GLY A 195 8.57 -5.92 -15.85
N PHE A 196 9.39 -5.63 -14.84
CA PHE A 196 10.51 -6.48 -14.42
C PHE A 196 10.11 -7.56 -13.41
N ASP A 197 8.91 -7.46 -12.82
CA ASP A 197 8.42 -8.43 -11.85
C ASP A 197 7.74 -9.60 -12.57
N ASP A 198 8.09 -10.84 -12.24
CA ASP A 198 7.43 -12.04 -12.80
C ASP A 198 5.90 -12.01 -12.61
N GLY A 199 5.44 -11.38 -11.51
CA GLY A 199 4.03 -11.17 -11.22
C GLY A 199 3.33 -10.19 -12.15
N ALA A 200 4.04 -9.39 -12.95
CA ALA A 200 3.43 -8.42 -13.86
C ALA A 200 2.62 -9.09 -14.98
N MET A 201 3.03 -10.29 -15.38
CA MET A 201 2.36 -11.09 -16.41
C MET A 201 1.31 -12.05 -15.83
N THR A 202 1.09 -12.03 -14.52
CA THR A 202 0.12 -12.91 -13.87
C THR A 202 -1.28 -12.30 -13.91
N ASP A 203 -2.22 -13.02 -14.51
CA ASP A 203 -3.63 -12.63 -14.52
C ASP A 203 -4.19 -12.53 -13.10
N VAL A 204 -4.87 -11.41 -12.85
CA VAL A 204 -5.62 -11.22 -11.60
C VAL A 204 -6.92 -12.02 -11.69
N ALA A 205 -7.09 -12.98 -10.78
CA ALA A 205 -8.27 -13.84 -10.75
C ALA A 205 -8.90 -13.83 -9.36
N VAL A 206 -10.07 -13.20 -9.25
CA VAL A 206 -10.87 -13.11 -8.03
C VAL A 206 -12.26 -13.68 -8.29
N TYR A 207 -12.75 -14.57 -7.43
CA TYR A 207 -14.00 -15.30 -7.64
C TYR A 207 -14.96 -15.07 -6.47
N PRO A 208 -16.25 -14.79 -6.72
CA PRO A 208 -17.25 -14.79 -5.67
C PRO A 208 -17.50 -16.21 -5.16
N LEU A 209 -17.68 -16.35 -3.85
CA LEU A 209 -18.05 -17.61 -3.22
C LEU A 209 -19.55 -17.62 -2.91
N SER A 210 -20.21 -18.73 -3.21
CA SER A 210 -21.65 -18.91 -2.98
C SER A 210 -22.01 -19.30 -1.54
N ALA A 211 -21.02 -19.60 -0.70
CA ALA A 211 -21.22 -20.01 0.68
C ALA A 211 -20.19 -19.32 1.60
N PRO A 212 -20.51 -19.14 2.89
CA PRO A 212 -19.55 -18.63 3.87
C PRO A 212 -18.28 -19.49 3.91
N PHE A 213 -17.12 -18.83 3.97
CA PHE A 213 -15.82 -19.50 4.03
C PHE A 213 -15.34 -19.61 5.47
N LYS A 214 -14.75 -20.76 5.83
CA LYS A 214 -14.06 -20.97 7.12
C LYS A 214 -12.55 -21.11 6.89
N ALA A 215 -11.74 -20.58 7.80
CA ALA A 215 -10.28 -20.66 7.73
C ALA A 215 -9.80 -22.11 7.54
N GLY A 216 -8.85 -22.31 6.62
CA GLY A 216 -8.27 -23.64 6.35
C GLY A 216 -9.10 -24.54 5.42
N GLN A 217 -10.32 -24.13 5.04
CA GLN A 217 -11.11 -24.86 4.04
C GLN A 217 -10.43 -24.80 2.67
N LYS A 218 -10.33 -25.94 1.98
CA LYS A 218 -9.93 -25.96 0.57
C LYS A 218 -11.09 -25.44 -0.27
N VAL A 219 -10.84 -24.40 -1.06
CA VAL A 219 -11.84 -23.81 -1.96
C VAL A 219 -11.28 -23.76 -3.37
N ALA A 220 -12.11 -24.15 -4.33
CA ALA A 220 -11.80 -24.06 -5.75
C ALA A 220 -12.59 -22.90 -6.38
N PRO A 221 -12.01 -22.16 -7.33
CA PRO A 221 -12.75 -21.15 -8.08
C PRO A 221 -13.91 -21.79 -8.84
N LYS A 222 -15.06 -21.12 -8.87
CA LYS A 222 -16.23 -21.50 -9.66
C LYS A 222 -16.73 -20.30 -10.45
N GLY A 223 -17.16 -20.54 -11.69
CA GLY A 223 -17.63 -19.49 -12.59
C GLY A 223 -16.50 -18.61 -13.15
N LYS A 224 -16.84 -17.39 -13.57
CA LYS A 224 -15.89 -16.43 -14.12
C LYS A 224 -15.28 -15.56 -13.02
N PRO A 225 -14.00 -15.17 -13.13
CA PRO A 225 -13.45 -14.17 -12.23
C PRO A 225 -14.17 -12.83 -12.42
N LEU A 226 -14.13 -11.99 -11.38
CA LEU A 226 -14.61 -10.61 -11.45
C LEU A 226 -13.87 -9.85 -12.56
N GLY A 227 -14.58 -9.02 -13.32
CA GLY A 227 -14.01 -8.28 -14.43
C GLY A 227 -13.24 -7.05 -13.96
N LEU A 228 -12.08 -6.75 -14.55
CA LEU A 228 -11.36 -5.50 -14.28
C LEU A 228 -12.14 -4.30 -14.79
N ARG A 229 -12.19 -3.22 -14.00
CA ARG A 229 -12.78 -1.95 -14.40
C ARG A 229 -11.72 -1.00 -14.93
N GLY A 230 -11.89 -0.57 -16.17
CA GLY A 230 -11.18 0.57 -16.73
C GLY A 230 -11.64 1.91 -16.12
N PRO A 231 -10.97 3.01 -16.45
CA PRO A 231 -9.75 3.08 -17.27
C PRO A 231 -8.46 2.79 -16.47
N TRP A 232 -8.52 2.79 -15.14
CA TRP A 232 -7.33 2.64 -14.28
C TRP A 232 -6.96 1.19 -13.97
N PHE A 233 -7.87 0.24 -14.19
CA PHE A 233 -7.67 -1.18 -13.92
C PHE A 233 -7.22 -1.46 -12.47
N ASP A 234 -7.62 -0.60 -11.53
CA ASP A 234 -7.33 -0.69 -10.09
C ASP A 234 -8.45 -1.37 -9.29
N ARG A 235 -9.53 -1.78 -9.98
CA ARG A 235 -10.77 -2.32 -9.38
C ARG A 235 -11.30 -3.49 -10.18
N LEU A 236 -12.04 -4.35 -9.48
CA LEU A 236 -12.81 -5.43 -10.08
C LEU A 236 -14.30 -5.22 -9.84
N ASP A 237 -15.13 -5.45 -10.86
CA ASP A 237 -16.58 -5.35 -10.78
C ASP A 237 -17.14 -6.49 -9.92
N ALA A 238 -17.66 -6.12 -8.74
CA ALA A 238 -18.30 -7.03 -7.79
C ALA A 238 -19.82 -6.80 -7.71
N THR A 239 -20.42 -6.05 -8.64
CA THR A 239 -21.82 -5.59 -8.56
C THR A 239 -22.80 -6.76 -8.45
N GLU A 240 -22.70 -7.74 -9.35
CA GLU A 240 -23.57 -8.91 -9.33
C GLU A 240 -23.31 -9.81 -8.11
N ALA A 241 -22.06 -9.90 -7.66
CA ALA A 241 -21.72 -10.66 -6.46
C ALA A 241 -22.37 -10.05 -5.21
N VAL A 242 -22.34 -8.72 -5.06
CA VAL A 242 -23.04 -8.02 -3.97
C VAL A 242 -24.55 -8.18 -4.09
N ARG A 243 -25.14 -8.00 -5.29
CA ARG A 243 -26.58 -8.20 -5.52
C ARG A 243 -27.02 -9.62 -5.14
N ALA A 244 -26.27 -10.63 -5.56
CA ALA A 244 -26.54 -12.03 -5.22
C ALA A 244 -26.44 -12.30 -3.71
N SER A 245 -25.44 -11.74 -3.02
CA SER A 245 -25.32 -11.86 -1.56
C SER A 245 -26.44 -11.16 -0.78
N LEU A 246 -27.16 -10.22 -1.41
CA LEU A 246 -28.31 -9.54 -0.82
C LEU A 246 -29.66 -10.17 -1.22
N ALA A 247 -29.70 -10.97 -2.29
CA ALA A 247 -30.91 -11.58 -2.79
C ALA A 247 -31.52 -12.54 -1.75
N GLY A 248 -32.84 -12.45 -1.55
CA GLY A 248 -33.58 -13.31 -0.62
C GLY A 248 -33.50 -12.92 0.86
N ARG A 249 -32.75 -11.87 1.24
CA ARG A 249 -32.79 -11.33 2.60
C ARG A 249 -34.17 -10.73 2.89
N LYS A 250 -34.83 -11.16 3.96
CA LYS A 250 -36.04 -10.50 4.46
C LYS A 250 -35.66 -9.40 5.46
N ALA A 251 -36.52 -8.38 5.56
CA ALA A 251 -36.39 -7.39 6.62
C ALA A 251 -36.50 -8.10 7.99
N GLY A 252 -35.50 -7.95 8.85
CA GLY A 252 -35.45 -8.60 10.17
C GLY A 252 -34.68 -9.93 10.22
N ASP A 253 -34.23 -10.48 9.09
CA ASP A 253 -33.30 -11.62 9.10
C ASP A 253 -31.94 -11.15 9.67
N GLY A 254 -31.62 -11.59 10.88
CA GLY A 254 -30.33 -11.34 11.53
C GLY A 254 -29.12 -11.98 10.83
N ALA A 255 -29.31 -12.60 9.67
CA ALA A 255 -28.22 -13.07 8.83
C ALA A 255 -27.46 -11.86 8.27
N SER A 256 -26.25 -11.64 8.79
CA SER A 256 -25.26 -10.74 8.19
C SER A 256 -25.06 -11.17 6.74
N GLY A 257 -25.56 -10.39 5.78
CA GLY A 257 -25.29 -10.63 4.37
C GLY A 257 -23.80 -10.50 4.18
N ARG A 258 -23.07 -11.61 4.06
CA ARG A 258 -21.62 -11.58 3.85
C ARG A 258 -21.32 -11.91 2.41
N LEU A 259 -20.48 -11.09 1.78
CA LEU A 259 -19.84 -11.43 0.53
C LEU A 259 -18.49 -12.04 0.83
N ALA A 260 -18.19 -13.22 0.29
CA ALA A 260 -16.86 -13.81 0.35
C ALA A 260 -16.26 -13.88 -1.06
N LEU A 261 -15.01 -13.41 -1.21
CA LEU A 261 -14.27 -13.38 -2.46
C LEU A 261 -12.97 -14.17 -2.30
N LEU A 262 -12.80 -15.21 -3.11
CA LEU A 262 -11.55 -15.95 -3.26
C LEU A 262 -10.62 -15.19 -4.19
N ILE A 263 -9.46 -14.79 -3.69
CA ILE A 263 -8.40 -14.20 -4.49
C ILE A 263 -7.45 -15.33 -4.87
N LYS A 264 -7.68 -15.90 -6.05
CA LYS A 264 -6.90 -17.03 -6.55
C LYS A 264 -5.48 -16.59 -6.91
N THR A 265 -5.37 -15.49 -7.64
CA THR A 265 -4.10 -14.87 -8.02
C THR A 265 -4.25 -13.35 -8.00
N CYS A 266 -3.36 -12.67 -7.27
CA CYS A 266 -3.24 -11.21 -7.33
C CYS A 266 -1.87 -10.83 -6.74
N PRO A 267 -0.84 -10.70 -7.60
CA PRO A 267 0.53 -10.54 -7.12
C PRO A 267 0.69 -9.34 -6.18
N ALA A 268 1.49 -9.51 -5.13
CA ALA A 268 1.75 -8.49 -4.12
C ALA A 268 0.49 -7.88 -3.48
N ILE A 269 -0.67 -8.55 -3.49
CA ILE A 269 -1.88 -8.00 -2.90
C ILE A 269 -1.71 -7.72 -1.40
N ASN A 270 -2.22 -6.58 -0.97
CA ASN A 270 -2.41 -6.22 0.42
C ASN A 270 -3.85 -6.51 0.82
N LEU A 271 -4.12 -7.76 1.19
CA LEU A 271 -5.45 -8.21 1.62
C LEU A 271 -6.06 -7.28 2.67
N GLN A 272 -5.28 -6.89 3.68
CA GLN A 272 -5.75 -6.06 4.80
C GLN A 272 -6.17 -4.65 4.40
N ALA A 273 -5.67 -4.14 3.27
CA ALA A 273 -6.04 -2.83 2.75
C ALA A 273 -7.18 -2.90 1.72
N THR A 274 -7.43 -4.07 1.14
CA THR A 274 -8.52 -4.30 0.17
C THR A 274 -9.87 -3.93 0.77
N CYS A 275 -10.65 -3.15 0.03
CA CYS A 275 -11.98 -2.70 0.45
C CYS A 275 -13.02 -2.89 -0.65
N LEU A 276 -14.29 -2.84 -0.26
CA LEU A 276 -15.43 -2.91 -1.17
C LEU A 276 -16.12 -1.53 -1.20
N ASP A 277 -16.18 -0.92 -2.37
CA ASP A 277 -16.91 0.32 -2.60
C ASP A 277 -18.28 0.02 -3.19
N VAL A 278 -19.36 0.42 -2.51
CA VAL A 278 -20.73 0.13 -2.96
C VAL A 278 -21.50 1.43 -3.16
N ALA A 279 -22.00 1.65 -4.38
CA ALA A 279 -22.96 2.69 -4.71
C ALA A 279 -24.37 2.10 -4.70
N TYR A 280 -25.25 2.65 -3.86
CA TYR A 280 -26.59 2.14 -3.62
C TYR A 280 -27.59 3.25 -3.30
N GLU A 281 -28.88 2.96 -3.40
CA GLU A 281 -29.96 3.86 -2.97
C GLU A 281 -30.19 3.74 -1.46
N GLY A 282 -30.15 4.87 -0.76
CA GLY A 282 -30.39 4.91 0.69
C GLY A 282 -30.40 6.34 1.23
N LYS A 283 -30.70 6.46 2.52
CA LYS A 283 -30.65 7.75 3.21
C LYS A 283 -29.18 8.15 3.42
N ALA A 284 -28.77 9.25 2.81
CA ALA A 284 -27.42 9.75 2.97
C ALA A 284 -27.16 10.15 4.44
N GLY A 285 -26.05 9.67 5.00
CA GLY A 285 -25.60 10.00 6.35
C GLY A 285 -24.72 11.25 6.38
N LYS A 286 -23.52 11.13 6.97
CA LYS A 286 -22.51 12.20 7.03
C LYS A 286 -21.86 12.43 5.66
N VAL A 287 -22.55 13.14 4.77
CA VAL A 287 -22.03 13.52 3.44
C VAL A 287 -21.01 14.65 3.58
N PRO A 288 -19.82 14.56 2.97
CA PRO A 288 -18.89 15.69 2.89
C PRO A 288 -19.51 16.91 2.20
N ARG A 289 -19.02 18.11 2.53
CA ARG A 289 -19.37 19.33 1.79
C ARG A 289 -19.07 19.13 0.30
N GLN A 290 -19.94 19.63 -0.58
CA GLN A 290 -19.68 19.61 -2.02
C GLN A 290 -18.55 20.58 -2.38
N VAL A 291 -17.73 20.21 -3.36
CA VAL A 291 -16.71 21.11 -3.94
C VAL A 291 -17.38 22.34 -4.56
N THR A 292 -16.67 23.47 -4.56
CA THR A 292 -17.15 24.71 -5.18
C THR A 292 -16.22 25.15 -6.30
N GLY A 293 -16.65 26.11 -7.13
CA GLY A 293 -15.80 26.68 -8.18
C GLY A 293 -15.35 25.67 -9.23
N VAL A 294 -16.19 24.67 -9.52
CA VAL A 294 -15.90 23.66 -10.55
C VAL A 294 -15.83 24.33 -11.91
N LYS A 295 -14.72 24.17 -12.61
CA LYS A 295 -14.53 24.61 -14.00
C LYS A 295 -13.93 23.48 -14.82
N ALA A 296 -14.39 23.32 -16.04
CA ALA A 296 -13.82 22.40 -17.01
C ALA A 296 -13.38 23.18 -18.25
N VAL A 297 -12.16 22.91 -18.72
CA VAL A 297 -11.61 23.47 -19.96
C VAL A 297 -11.13 22.32 -20.82
N HIS A 298 -11.60 22.27 -22.07
CA HIS A 298 -11.11 21.31 -23.05
C HIS A 298 -10.15 22.03 -24.01
N ARG A 299 -8.93 21.52 -24.13
CA ARG A 299 -7.91 22.05 -25.04
C ARG A 299 -7.03 20.91 -25.53
N SER A 300 -6.81 20.86 -26.85
CA SER A 300 -5.90 19.89 -27.49
C SER A 300 -6.18 18.43 -27.10
N GLY A 301 -7.46 18.02 -27.09
CA GLY A 301 -7.86 16.64 -26.76
C GLY A 301 -7.81 16.29 -25.27
N GLN A 302 -7.43 17.24 -24.41
CA GLN A 302 -7.38 17.07 -22.96
C GLN A 302 -8.47 17.89 -22.28
N THR A 303 -9.07 17.32 -21.24
CA THR A 303 -10.03 18.02 -20.39
C THR A 303 -9.40 18.25 -19.03
N PHE A 304 -9.22 19.52 -18.68
CA PHE A 304 -8.77 19.95 -17.37
C PHE A 304 -9.99 20.30 -16.53
N ILE A 305 -10.09 19.69 -15.35
CA ILE A 305 -11.15 19.96 -14.39
C ILE A 305 -10.48 20.54 -13.15
N THR A 306 -10.97 21.70 -12.70
CA THR A 306 -10.48 22.39 -11.50
C THR A 306 -11.64 22.65 -10.56
N TRP A 307 -11.37 22.69 -9.26
CA TRP A 307 -12.34 22.98 -8.21
C TRP A 307 -11.62 23.51 -6.96
N ARG A 308 -12.37 24.15 -6.06
CA ARG A 308 -11.90 24.45 -4.71
C ARG A 308 -12.05 23.22 -3.83
N GLU A 309 -10.95 22.85 -3.17
CA GLU A 309 -10.93 21.75 -2.22
C GLU A 309 -11.84 22.03 -1.02
N ILE A 310 -12.39 20.96 -0.45
CA ILE A 310 -13.34 21.08 0.67
C ILE A 310 -12.63 21.36 1.99
N ASP A 311 -11.35 21.01 2.09
CA ASP A 311 -10.50 21.18 3.26
C ASP A 311 -9.25 21.99 2.85
N GLU A 312 -8.89 22.99 3.63
CA GLU A 312 -7.69 23.80 3.41
C GLU A 312 -6.51 23.20 4.19
N LEU A 313 -5.79 22.26 3.56
CA LEU A 313 -4.78 21.47 4.25
C LEU A 313 -3.39 22.12 4.29
N VAL A 314 -3.10 23.00 3.32
CA VAL A 314 -1.80 23.68 3.19
C VAL A 314 -1.85 25.07 3.81
N GLY A 315 -2.90 25.84 3.51
CA GLY A 315 -3.14 27.20 4.04
C GLY A 315 -2.30 28.30 3.40
N THR A 316 -1.48 27.97 2.39
CA THR A 316 -0.57 28.89 1.71
C THR A 316 -0.36 28.46 0.25
N ASP A 317 0.00 29.40 -0.63
CA ASP A 317 0.35 29.10 -2.03
C ASP A 317 1.77 28.55 -2.18
N GLU A 318 2.60 28.70 -1.15
CA GLU A 318 3.97 28.19 -1.09
C GLU A 318 4.13 27.18 0.05
N ILE A 319 4.80 26.06 -0.20
CA ILE A 319 5.07 25.02 0.79
C ILE A 319 6.36 24.28 0.49
N THR A 320 7.13 23.93 1.53
CA THR A 320 8.31 23.08 1.37
C THR A 320 7.92 21.64 1.08
N TRP A 321 8.73 20.93 0.29
CA TRP A 321 8.48 19.53 -0.06
C TRP A 321 8.34 18.62 1.18
N GLY A 322 9.18 18.82 2.20
CA GLY A 322 9.11 18.05 3.45
C GLY A 322 7.77 18.22 4.19
N ARG A 323 7.24 19.46 4.24
CA ARG A 323 5.93 19.73 4.85
C ARG A 323 4.81 19.14 4.00
N LEU A 324 4.85 19.30 2.68
CA LEU A 324 3.86 18.73 1.76
C LEU A 324 3.80 17.20 1.87
N ARG A 325 4.96 16.52 1.91
CA ARG A 325 5.04 15.06 2.13
C ARG A 325 4.41 14.64 3.46
N THR A 326 4.63 15.41 4.52
CA THR A 326 4.05 15.13 5.85
C THR A 326 2.53 15.20 5.80
N ILE A 327 1.98 16.22 5.14
CA ILE A 327 0.54 16.37 4.92
C ILE A 327 0.00 15.19 4.08
N LEU A 328 0.62 14.89 2.93
CA LEU A 328 0.20 13.80 2.03
C LEU A 328 0.22 12.42 2.72
N GLY A 329 1.19 12.18 3.61
CA GLY A 329 1.28 10.96 4.42
C GLY A 329 0.34 10.93 5.64
N GLY A 330 -0.25 12.07 6.01
CA GLY A 330 -1.17 12.22 7.13
C GLY A 330 -2.64 12.32 6.74
N ILE A 331 -2.93 12.68 5.49
CA ILE A 331 -4.26 13.11 5.03
C ILE A 331 -5.37 12.11 5.32
N ASP A 332 -5.09 10.82 5.18
CA ASP A 332 -6.06 9.74 5.35
C ASP A 332 -6.19 9.24 6.81
N ARG A 333 -5.38 9.74 7.75
CA ARG A 333 -5.45 9.34 9.16
C ARG A 333 -6.69 9.89 9.86
N ASN A 334 -7.03 11.15 9.56
CA ASN A 334 -8.13 11.84 10.22
C ASN A 334 -9.42 11.70 9.41
N ARG A 335 -9.34 11.85 8.08
CA ARG A 335 -10.50 11.81 7.20
C ARG A 335 -10.11 11.38 5.80
N ARG A 336 -10.72 10.30 5.30
CA ARG A 336 -10.52 9.83 3.93
C ARG A 336 -11.47 10.55 2.99
N VAL A 337 -10.97 11.56 2.29
CA VAL A 337 -11.71 12.28 1.24
C VAL A 337 -11.21 11.83 -0.13
N ARG A 338 -12.12 11.59 -1.07
CA ARG A 338 -11.81 11.31 -2.48
C ARG A 338 -12.75 12.13 -3.36
N TYR A 339 -12.21 12.82 -4.35
CA TYR A 339 -13.02 13.48 -5.37
C TYR A 339 -13.27 12.49 -6.51
N CYS A 340 -14.54 12.18 -6.75
CA CYS A 340 -14.97 11.27 -7.81
C CYS A 340 -15.36 12.07 -9.05
N VAL A 341 -14.73 11.78 -10.19
CA VAL A 341 -15.00 12.43 -11.47
C VAL A 341 -15.84 11.49 -12.33
N TYR A 342 -17.01 11.98 -12.74
CA TYR A 342 -17.95 11.23 -13.55
C TYR A 342 -18.07 11.82 -14.96
N ARG A 343 -18.27 10.95 -15.94
CA ARG A 343 -18.57 11.26 -17.34
C ARG A 343 -19.99 10.82 -17.65
N SER A 344 -20.74 11.67 -18.36
CA SER A 344 -22.07 11.34 -18.86
C SER A 344 -22.32 12.08 -20.16
N ASP A 345 -23.16 11.49 -21.01
CA ASP A 345 -23.70 12.06 -22.25
C ASP A 345 -24.85 13.05 -22.00
N ARG A 346 -25.31 13.18 -20.75
CA ARG A 346 -26.38 14.08 -20.31
C ARG A 346 -26.02 14.77 -18.99
N PRO A 347 -26.71 15.87 -18.63
CA PRO A 347 -26.48 16.52 -17.34
C PRO A 347 -26.65 15.56 -16.16
N ILE A 348 -25.64 15.53 -15.28
CA ILE A 348 -25.62 14.66 -14.09
C ILE A 348 -26.48 15.29 -12.99
N THR A 349 -27.39 14.49 -12.44
CA THR A 349 -28.29 14.82 -11.33
C THR A 349 -28.22 13.73 -10.26
N ALA A 350 -28.74 14.00 -9.06
CA ALA A 350 -28.86 12.97 -8.03
C ALA A 350 -29.64 11.74 -8.52
N ALA A 351 -30.67 11.96 -9.35
CA ALA A 351 -31.51 10.90 -9.90
C ALA A 351 -30.78 10.01 -10.91
N ASN A 352 -29.79 10.53 -11.63
CA ASN A 352 -29.16 9.82 -12.75
C ASN A 352 -27.64 9.55 -12.58
N LEU A 353 -27.04 9.96 -11.46
CA LEU A 353 -25.61 9.76 -11.15
C LEU A 353 -25.18 8.30 -11.32
N HIS A 354 -26.04 7.36 -10.98
CA HIS A 354 -25.77 5.93 -11.10
C HIS A 354 -25.53 5.46 -12.55
N ALA A 355 -26.04 6.20 -13.53
CA ALA A 355 -25.83 5.94 -14.95
C ALA A 355 -24.58 6.64 -15.52
N ALA A 356 -23.93 7.52 -14.74
CA ALA A 356 -22.70 8.18 -15.15
C ALA A 356 -21.48 7.27 -14.91
N GLU A 357 -20.54 7.32 -15.84
CA GLU A 357 -19.31 6.53 -15.78
C GLU A 357 -18.31 7.19 -14.83
N LEU A 358 -17.86 6.47 -13.81
CA LEU A 358 -16.78 6.92 -12.93
C LEU A 358 -15.43 6.80 -13.66
N ILE A 359 -14.85 7.90 -14.10
CA ILE A 359 -13.60 7.90 -14.88
C ILE A 359 -12.36 8.15 -14.01
N ALA A 360 -12.49 8.75 -12.83
CA ALA A 360 -11.37 8.96 -11.92
C ALA A 360 -11.78 9.10 -10.45
N ARG A 361 -10.85 8.76 -9.56
CA ARG A 361 -10.86 9.16 -8.15
C ARG A 361 -9.54 9.80 -7.81
N VAL A 362 -9.59 11.03 -7.31
CA VAL A 362 -8.37 11.76 -6.95
C VAL A 362 -8.37 12.07 -5.46
N ARG A 363 -7.17 12.04 -4.87
CA ARG A 363 -6.95 12.44 -3.47
C ARG A 363 -6.94 13.98 -3.40
N PRO A 364 -7.17 14.56 -2.21
CA PRO A 364 -6.93 15.98 -2.04
C PRO A 364 -5.46 16.31 -2.27
N LEU A 365 -5.20 17.58 -2.56
CA LEU A 365 -3.93 18.11 -3.06
C LEU A 365 -3.55 17.63 -4.47
N SER A 366 -4.52 17.18 -5.28
CA SER A 366 -4.26 16.75 -6.67
C SER A 366 -3.80 17.88 -7.60
N GLY A 367 -4.06 19.14 -7.23
CA GLY A 367 -3.54 20.31 -7.96
C GLY A 367 -2.06 20.58 -7.71
N TRP A 368 -1.45 19.97 -6.70
CA TRP A 368 -0.03 20.12 -6.41
C TRP A 368 0.79 19.14 -7.27
N ASN A 369 1.79 19.66 -7.97
CA ASN A 369 2.69 18.82 -8.75
C ASN A 369 3.69 18.07 -7.85
N VAL A 370 3.26 16.93 -7.31
CA VAL A 370 4.09 16.04 -6.49
C VAL A 370 5.12 15.23 -7.30
N ASN A 371 4.99 15.24 -8.63
CA ASN A 371 5.90 14.57 -9.56
C ASN A 371 6.94 15.54 -10.13
N GLY A 372 6.81 16.84 -9.83
CA GLY A 372 7.62 17.90 -10.36
C GLY A 372 9.09 17.61 -10.14
N ARG A 373 9.84 17.53 -11.23
CA ARG A 373 11.26 17.84 -11.22
C ARG A 373 11.35 19.35 -11.00
N ASN A 374 11.06 19.86 -9.80
CA ASN A 374 11.43 21.23 -9.45
C ASN A 374 12.95 21.34 -9.51
N VAL A 375 13.47 22.56 -9.59
CA VAL A 375 14.92 22.83 -9.48
C VAL A 375 15.51 22.20 -8.20
N ASP A 376 14.69 22.01 -7.18
CA ASP A 376 15.10 21.36 -5.95
C ASP A 376 15.11 19.83 -6.05
N LYS A 377 14.54 19.15 -7.05
CA LYS A 377 14.55 17.68 -7.09
C LYS A 377 15.95 17.13 -7.35
N PRO A 378 16.76 17.68 -8.29
CA PRO A 378 18.18 17.36 -8.36
C PRO A 378 18.92 17.72 -7.09
N VAL A 379 18.54 18.80 -6.38
CA VAL A 379 19.17 19.22 -5.12
C VAL A 379 18.77 18.30 -3.96
N ASP A 380 17.52 17.90 -3.82
CA ASP A 380 16.99 16.94 -2.85
C ASP A 380 17.53 15.54 -3.14
N HIS A 381 17.63 15.15 -4.41
CA HIS A 381 18.20 13.87 -4.82
C HIS A 381 19.72 13.87 -4.66
N ALA A 382 20.38 15.00 -4.92
CA ALA A 382 21.78 15.23 -4.60
C ALA A 382 21.96 15.18 -3.09
N LEU A 383 21.32 16.02 -2.27
CA LEU A 383 21.37 16.01 -0.80
C LEU A 383 21.02 14.64 -0.18
N ALA A 384 20.01 13.94 -0.71
CA ALA A 384 19.65 12.59 -0.25
C ALA A 384 20.69 11.53 -0.65
N ASN A 385 21.43 11.74 -1.74
CA ASN A 385 22.47 10.84 -2.22
C ASN A 385 23.90 11.34 -2.00
N GLN A 386 24.09 12.55 -1.47
CA GLN A 386 25.39 13.23 -1.37
C GLN A 386 26.28 12.53 -0.35
N TYR A 387 25.66 11.73 0.52
CA TYR A 387 26.30 10.91 1.52
C TYR A 387 26.18 9.40 1.21
N VAL A 388 25.71 9.03 0.00
CA VAL A 388 25.55 7.64 -0.45
C VAL A 388 26.78 7.15 -1.22
N LEU A 389 27.64 8.06 -1.69
CA LEU A 389 28.97 7.74 -2.20
C LEU A 389 30.01 8.15 -1.15
N ASP A 390 30.12 7.30 -0.14
CA ASP A 390 31.30 7.04 0.69
C ASP A 390 31.06 5.71 1.43
#